data_AF-A0A8S1BNX4-F1
#
_entry.id   AF-A0A8S1BNX4-F1
#
_cell.length_a   1.000
_cell.length_b   1.000
_cell.length_c   1.000
_cell.angle_alpha   90.00
_cell.angle_beta   90.00
_cell.angle_gamma   90.00
#
_symmetry.space_group_name_H-M   'P 1'
#
loop_
_entity.id
_entity.type
_entity.pdbx_description
1 polymer ?
#
loop_
_entity_poly.entity_id
_entity_poly.type
_entity_poly.pdbx_seq_one_letter_code
_entity_poly.pdbx_strand_id
1 'polypeptide(L)'
;MAMQPHSKKRVCYYYDSDIGNYYYGQGHPMKPHRIRMTHNLLLNYGLYRKMEIYRPHKATADEMTKFHSDDYIRFLRSIRPDNMSEYNKQMQRFNVGEDCPVFDGLYEFCQLSAGGHLRSASTGWRSASCKESEASGFCYVNDIVLGILELLKYHQRVLYIDIDVHHGDGVEEAFYTTDRVMTVSFHKYGEYFPGTG
;
A
#
# COMPACT_ATOMS: atom_id res chain seq x y z
N MET A 1 -38.17 1.17 -5.87
CA MET A 1 -37.22 2.29 -5.71
C MET A 1 -36.51 2.52 -7.03
N ALA A 2 -36.76 3.63 -7.71
CA ALA A 2 -36.01 3.97 -8.92
C ALA A 2 -34.59 4.39 -8.52
N MET A 3 -33.57 3.76 -9.10
CA MET A 3 -32.18 4.17 -8.91
C MET A 3 -32.03 5.58 -9.47
N GLN A 4 -31.83 6.56 -8.59
CA GLN A 4 -31.44 7.92 -8.97
C GLN A 4 -30.18 7.83 -9.86
N PRO A 5 -30.10 8.56 -10.97
CA PRO A 5 -28.89 8.60 -11.79
C PRO A 5 -27.74 9.09 -10.91
N HIS A 6 -26.64 8.32 -10.89
CA HIS A 6 -25.46 8.66 -10.10
C HIS A 6 -24.99 10.06 -10.51
N SER A 7 -25.04 11.03 -9.60
CA SER A 7 -24.45 12.33 -9.86
C SER A 7 -22.97 12.15 -10.22
N LYS A 8 -22.42 13.00 -11.08
CA LYS A 8 -20.99 12.96 -11.40
C LYS A 8 -20.22 13.24 -10.11
N LYS A 9 -19.67 12.18 -9.51
CA LYS A 9 -18.82 12.28 -8.33
C LYS A 9 -17.56 13.05 -8.67
N ARG A 10 -17.11 13.90 -7.74
CA ARG A 10 -15.78 14.51 -7.82
C ARG A 10 -14.74 13.42 -7.60
N VAL A 11 -13.72 13.38 -8.45
CA VAL A 11 -12.63 12.40 -8.40
C VAL A 11 -11.32 13.15 -8.16
N CYS A 12 -10.56 12.69 -7.17
CA CYS A 12 -9.19 13.12 -6.92
C CYS A 12 -8.25 11.95 -7.25
N TYR A 13 -7.15 12.23 -7.95
CA TYR A 13 -6.17 11.24 -8.38
C TYR A 13 -4.78 11.65 -7.89
N TYR A 14 -4.08 10.73 -7.22
CA TYR A 14 -2.78 10.98 -6.63
C TYR A 14 -1.68 10.32 -7.44
N TYR A 15 -0.66 11.10 -7.82
CA TYR A 15 0.48 10.59 -8.58
C TYR A 15 1.74 11.41 -8.31
N ASP A 16 2.84 10.70 -8.10
CA ASP A 16 4.18 11.26 -8.07
C ASP A 16 4.97 10.69 -9.25
N SER A 17 5.70 11.54 -9.97
CA SER A 17 6.49 11.13 -11.14
C SER A 17 7.61 10.14 -10.81
N ASP A 18 8.07 10.14 -9.57
CA ASP A 18 9.21 9.34 -9.13
C ASP A 18 8.81 7.87 -8.87
N ILE A 19 7.51 7.61 -8.64
CA ILE A 19 7.02 6.26 -8.29
C ILE A 19 7.33 5.20 -9.37
N GLY A 20 7.42 5.62 -10.63
CA GLY A 20 7.72 4.73 -11.75
C GLY A 20 9.20 4.40 -11.93
N ASN A 21 10.09 5.06 -11.17
CA ASN A 21 11.53 4.92 -11.29
C ASN A 21 12.12 3.95 -10.25
N TYR A 22 11.39 3.63 -9.18
CA TYR A 22 11.82 2.63 -8.20
C TYR A 22 11.87 1.23 -8.82
N TYR A 23 12.90 0.47 -8.46
CA TYR A 23 13.24 -0.80 -9.08
C TYR A 23 13.50 -1.87 -8.03
N TYR A 24 12.63 -2.88 -7.95
CA TYR A 24 12.73 -3.98 -6.98
C TYR A 24 13.92 -4.92 -7.22
N GLY A 25 14.60 -4.83 -8.37
CA GLY A 25 15.70 -5.72 -8.72
C GLY A 25 15.47 -6.54 -10.00
N GLN A 26 16.56 -7.17 -10.45
CA GLN A 26 16.56 -8.02 -11.63
C GLN A 26 15.72 -9.27 -11.39
N GLY A 27 14.91 -9.67 -12.37
CA GLY A 27 14.02 -10.84 -12.25
C GLY A 27 12.76 -10.63 -11.40
N HIS A 28 12.71 -9.61 -10.53
CA HIS A 28 11.57 -9.42 -9.62
C HIS A 28 10.26 -9.04 -10.35
N PRO A 29 9.10 -9.66 -10.04
CA PRO A 29 7.86 -9.45 -10.79
C PRO A 29 7.19 -8.09 -10.53
N MET A 30 7.31 -7.52 -9.32
CA MET A 30 6.77 -6.19 -9.02
C MET A 30 7.54 -5.10 -9.79
N LYS A 31 6.86 -4.44 -10.73
CA LYS A 31 7.39 -3.31 -11.51
C LYS A 31 6.62 -2.02 -11.20
N PRO A 32 7.13 -1.11 -10.33
CA PRO A 32 6.51 0.19 -10.06
C PRO A 32 6.22 1.02 -11.32
N HIS A 33 7.02 0.83 -12.39
CA HIS A 33 6.81 1.41 -13.71
C HIS A 33 5.38 1.27 -14.26
N ARG A 34 4.63 0.21 -13.89
CA ARG A 34 3.22 0.04 -14.30
C ARG A 34 2.35 1.26 -13.93
N ILE A 35 2.63 1.92 -12.81
CA ILE A 35 1.89 3.13 -12.38
C ILE A 35 2.12 4.29 -13.36
N ARG A 36 3.38 4.48 -13.81
CA ARG A 36 3.73 5.51 -14.79
C ARG A 36 3.07 5.24 -16.15
N MET A 37 2.99 3.97 -16.56
CA MET A 37 2.26 3.58 -17.77
C MET A 37 0.76 3.92 -17.65
N THR A 38 0.12 3.56 -16.54
CA THR A 38 -1.29 3.91 -16.27
C THR A 38 -1.51 5.42 -16.30
N HIS A 39 -0.63 6.20 -15.65
CA HIS A 39 -0.69 7.65 -15.65
C HIS A 39 -0.64 8.23 -17.07
N ASN A 40 0.31 7.78 -17.89
CA ASN A 40 0.44 8.24 -19.27
C ASN A 40 -0.77 7.88 -20.14
N LEU A 41 -1.33 6.68 -20.01
CA LEU A 41 -2.55 6.31 -20.72
C LEU A 41 -3.72 7.22 -20.33
N LEU A 42 -3.88 7.46 -19.03
CA LEU A 42 -4.91 8.33 -18.49
C LEU A 42 -4.80 9.76 -19.05
N LEU A 43 -3.58 10.30 -19.18
CA LEU A 43 -3.33 11.61 -19.79
C LEU A 43 -3.74 11.63 -21.27
N ASN A 44 -3.33 10.62 -22.03
CA ASN A 44 -3.62 10.51 -23.46
C ASN A 44 -5.11 10.31 -23.76
N TYR A 45 -5.85 9.62 -22.88
CA TYR A 45 -7.31 9.53 -22.96
C TYR A 45 -8.04 10.83 -22.55
N GLY A 46 -7.32 11.86 -22.10
CA GLY A 46 -7.89 13.13 -21.69
C GLY A 46 -8.69 13.06 -20.37
N LEU A 47 -8.52 12.00 -19.58
CA LEU A 47 -9.24 11.80 -18.33
C LEU A 47 -8.80 12.78 -17.24
N TYR A 48 -7.57 13.30 -17.32
CA TYR A 48 -7.06 14.35 -16.42
C TYR A 48 -7.94 15.62 -16.39
N ARG A 49 -8.71 15.87 -17.47
CA ARG A 49 -9.64 17.00 -17.55
C ARG A 49 -10.92 16.78 -16.72
N LYS A 50 -11.14 15.57 -16.23
CA LYS A 50 -12.37 15.14 -15.52
C LYS A 50 -12.14 14.86 -14.03
N MET A 51 -10.93 15.10 -13.53
CA MET A 51 -10.56 14.82 -12.14
C MET A 51 -9.47 15.80 -11.67
N GLU A 52 -9.33 15.95 -10.37
CA GLU A 52 -8.28 16.77 -9.77
C GLU A 52 -7.03 15.91 -9.53
N ILE A 53 -5.88 16.33 -10.05
CA ILE A 53 -4.61 15.61 -9.90
C ILE A 53 -3.79 16.25 -8.80
N TYR A 54 -3.38 15.44 -7.82
CA TYR A 54 -2.55 15.85 -6.70
C TYR A 54 -1.25 15.05 -6.66
N ARG A 55 -0.18 15.71 -6.21
CA ARG A 55 1.05 15.03 -5.83
C ARG A 55 0.92 14.59 -4.37
N PRO A 56 1.12 13.29 -4.03
CA PRO A 56 1.09 12.86 -2.64
C PRO A 56 2.26 13.46 -1.86
N HIS A 57 2.05 13.76 -0.58
CA HIS A 57 3.17 14.07 0.30
C HIS A 57 3.93 12.78 0.64
N LYS A 58 5.20 12.88 1.01
CA LYS A 58 5.93 11.73 1.57
C LYS A 58 5.42 11.49 2.99
N ALA A 59 4.82 10.33 3.26
CA ALA A 59 4.35 9.99 4.60
C ALA A 59 5.50 10.07 5.62
N THR A 60 5.22 10.63 6.78
CA THR A 60 6.17 10.73 7.89
C THR A 60 6.27 9.40 8.65
N ALA A 61 7.35 9.23 9.42
CA ALA A 61 7.47 8.08 10.32
C ALA A 61 6.29 8.02 11.30
N ASP A 62 5.93 9.17 11.88
CA ASP A 62 4.81 9.31 12.83
C ASP A 62 3.46 8.92 12.21
N GLU A 63 3.26 9.16 10.91
CA GLU A 63 2.07 8.69 10.20
C GLU A 63 2.08 7.17 10.00
N MET A 64 3.23 6.58 9.68
CA MET A 64 3.37 5.14 9.45
C MET A 64 3.31 4.33 10.76
N THR A 65 3.81 4.87 11.87
CA THR A 65 3.79 4.21 13.19
C THR A 65 2.43 4.26 13.89
N LYS A 66 1.41 4.87 13.27
CA LYS A 66 0.02 4.71 13.71
C LYS A 66 -0.48 3.26 13.62
N PHE A 67 0.14 2.46 12.76
CA PHE A 67 -0.10 1.03 12.66
C PHE A 67 1.17 0.25 12.90
N HIS A 68 2.25 0.56 12.18
CA HIS A 68 3.48 -0.23 12.24
C HIS A 68 4.26 0.01 13.52
N SER A 69 5.07 -0.97 13.92
CA SER A 69 5.96 -0.80 15.06
C SER A 69 7.06 0.24 14.78
N ASP A 70 7.44 1.00 15.80
CA ASP A 70 8.49 2.02 15.69
C ASP A 70 9.84 1.44 15.25
N ASP A 71 10.17 0.22 15.69
CA ASP A 71 11.43 -0.43 15.33
C ASP A 71 11.44 -0.90 13.88
N TYR A 72 10.31 -1.36 13.34
CA TYR A 72 10.16 -1.73 11.94
C TYR A 72 10.28 -0.51 11.00
N ILE A 73 9.59 0.59 11.30
CA ILE A 73 9.72 1.83 10.50
C ILE A 73 11.14 2.42 10.59
N ARG A 74 11.78 2.35 11.76
CA ARG A 74 13.19 2.75 11.92
C ARG A 74 14.13 1.87 11.10
N PHE A 75 13.87 0.57 11.02
CA PHE A 75 14.60 -0.34 10.16
C PHE A 75 14.43 0.03 8.68
N LEU A 76 13.19 0.16 8.19
CA LEU A 76 12.92 0.53 6.79
C LEU A 76 13.57 1.86 6.39
N ARG A 77 13.64 2.82 7.33
CA ARG A 77 14.31 4.11 7.11
C ARG A 77 15.84 3.99 7.04
N SER A 78 16.41 2.99 7.69
CA SER A 78 17.87 2.85 7.84
C SER A 78 18.49 1.88 6.83
N ILE A 79 17.75 0.84 6.45
CA ILE A 79 18.20 -0.21 5.53
C ILE A 79 18.42 0.35 4.13
N ARG A 80 19.54 -0.04 3.53
CA ARG A 80 19.96 0.33 2.19
C ARG A 80 20.80 -0.80 1.60
N PRO A 81 20.99 -0.87 0.26
CA PRO A 81 21.80 -1.91 -0.33
C PRO A 81 23.26 -1.95 0.17
N ASP A 82 23.83 -0.80 0.59
CA ASP A 82 25.21 -0.69 1.09
C ASP A 82 25.42 -1.30 2.48
N ASN A 83 24.39 -1.33 3.32
CA ASN A 83 24.50 -1.75 4.73
C ASN A 83 23.79 -3.09 5.03
N MET A 84 23.30 -3.83 4.04
CA MET A 84 22.55 -5.08 4.24
C MET A 84 23.28 -6.09 5.16
N SER A 85 24.61 -6.19 5.05
CA SER A 85 25.42 -7.11 5.86
C SER A 85 25.35 -6.83 7.37
N GLU A 86 25.17 -5.57 7.77
CA GLU A 86 25.04 -5.15 9.16
C GLU A 86 23.64 -5.45 9.72
N TYR A 87 22.64 -5.54 8.84
CA TYR A 87 21.23 -5.67 9.20
C TYR A 87 20.66 -7.09 9.04
N ASN A 88 21.50 -8.10 8.76
CA ASN A 88 21.08 -9.50 8.53
C ASN A 88 20.05 -10.04 9.56
N LYS A 89 20.27 -9.79 10.86
CA LYS A 89 19.34 -10.22 11.92
C LYS A 89 17.98 -9.53 11.84
N GLN A 90 17.98 -8.23 11.53
CA GLN A 90 16.75 -7.44 11.39
C GLN A 90 16.02 -7.77 10.09
N MET A 91 16.75 -8.00 9.00
CA MET A 91 16.22 -8.48 7.73
C MET A 91 15.43 -9.78 7.88
N GLN A 92 15.98 -10.78 8.60
CA GLN A 92 15.26 -12.00 8.92
C GLN A 92 14.04 -11.75 9.81
N ARG A 93 14.18 -10.91 10.84
CA ARG A 93 13.08 -10.58 11.78
C ARG A 93 11.90 -9.88 11.09
N PHE A 94 12.18 -9.00 10.15
CA PHE A 94 11.19 -8.16 9.48
C PHE A 94 10.80 -8.67 8.09
N ASN A 95 11.27 -9.87 7.72
CA ASN A 95 11.00 -10.54 6.45
C ASN A 95 11.36 -9.69 5.21
N VAL A 96 12.53 -9.03 5.26
CA VAL A 96 13.07 -8.22 4.15
C VAL A 96 14.35 -8.86 3.63
N GLY A 97 14.40 -9.20 2.35
CA GLY A 97 15.56 -9.79 1.69
C GLY A 97 15.22 -10.57 0.42
N GLU A 98 14.41 -11.62 0.56
CA GLU A 98 14.04 -12.51 -0.55
C GLU A 98 12.90 -11.94 -1.39
N ASP A 99 11.66 -12.30 -1.08
CA ASP A 99 10.47 -11.81 -1.79
C ASP A 99 10.28 -10.30 -1.62
N CYS A 100 10.74 -9.73 -0.50
CA CYS A 100 10.71 -8.30 -0.25
C CYS A 100 12.15 -7.75 -0.28
N PRO A 101 12.74 -7.50 -1.47
CA PRO A 101 14.15 -7.15 -1.59
C PRO A 101 14.46 -5.73 -1.08
N VAL A 102 15.68 -5.53 -0.60
CA VAL A 102 16.22 -4.20 -0.36
C VAL A 102 16.63 -3.57 -1.69
N PHE A 103 16.16 -2.36 -1.97
CA PHE A 103 16.52 -1.61 -3.18
C PHE A 103 16.69 -0.12 -2.88
N ASP A 104 17.37 0.59 -3.80
CA ASP A 104 17.61 2.02 -3.68
C ASP A 104 16.29 2.81 -3.65
N GLY A 105 16.12 3.60 -2.58
CA GLY A 105 14.91 4.39 -2.35
C GLY A 105 13.70 3.58 -1.85
N LEU A 106 13.92 2.39 -1.27
CA LEU A 106 12.87 1.58 -0.66
C LEU A 106 11.97 2.39 0.30
N TYR A 107 12.56 3.13 1.23
CA TYR A 107 11.79 3.92 2.19
C TYR A 107 10.96 4.99 1.49
N GLU A 108 11.51 5.68 0.49
CA GLU A 108 10.83 6.75 -0.23
C GLU A 108 9.68 6.22 -1.09
N PHE A 109 9.84 5.03 -1.65
CA PHE A 109 8.75 4.29 -2.30
C PHE A 109 7.60 4.04 -1.31
N CYS A 110 7.90 3.59 -0.10
CA CYS A 110 6.89 3.37 0.95
C CYS A 110 6.20 4.69 1.34
N GLN A 111 6.97 5.76 1.50
CA GLN A 111 6.44 7.09 1.85
C GLN A 111 5.45 7.63 0.81
N LEU A 112 5.74 7.45 -0.48
CA LEU A 112 4.86 7.90 -1.56
C LEU A 112 3.58 7.06 -1.65
N SER A 113 3.68 5.74 -1.45
CA SER A 113 2.51 4.86 -1.44
C SER A 113 1.58 5.18 -0.27
N ALA A 114 2.13 5.29 0.95
CA ALA A 114 1.39 5.62 2.15
C ALA A 114 0.79 7.04 2.12
N GLY A 115 1.55 8.03 1.66
CA GLY A 115 1.08 9.41 1.60
C GLY A 115 -0.06 9.62 0.62
N GLY A 116 -0.09 8.87 -0.49
CA GLY A 116 -1.22 8.84 -1.42
C GLY A 116 -2.51 8.33 -0.76
N HIS A 117 -2.43 7.22 -0.01
CA HIS A 117 -3.59 6.62 0.65
C HIS A 117 -4.13 7.44 1.82
N LEU A 118 -3.26 8.01 2.66
CA LEU A 118 -3.66 8.86 3.78
C LEU A 118 -4.50 10.07 3.33
N ARG A 119 -4.29 10.54 2.10
CA ARG A 119 -5.01 11.69 1.52
C ARG A 119 -6.21 11.32 0.68
N SER A 120 -6.18 10.18 -0.01
CA SER A 120 -7.32 9.76 -0.85
C SER A 120 -8.35 8.95 -0.07
N ALA A 121 -7.93 8.27 1.00
CA ALA A 121 -8.72 7.40 1.86
C ALA A 121 -9.56 6.34 1.09
N SER A 122 -9.30 6.12 -0.21
CA SER A 122 -10.19 5.34 -1.07
C SER A 122 -9.50 4.74 -2.30
N THR A 123 -8.23 5.07 -2.56
CA THR A 123 -7.54 4.60 -3.75
C THR A 123 -6.08 4.30 -3.44
N GLY A 124 -5.80 3.06 -3.12
CA GLY A 124 -4.61 2.53 -3.72
C GLY A 124 -4.45 1.03 -3.65
N TRP A 125 -3.31 0.62 -4.20
CA TRP A 125 -3.25 -0.49 -5.15
C TRP A 125 -2.40 -1.66 -4.66
N ARG A 126 -1.90 -1.65 -3.41
CA ARG A 126 -0.57 -2.27 -3.22
C ARG A 126 -0.27 -3.08 -1.98
N SER A 127 -0.81 -2.80 -0.79
CA SER A 127 -0.12 -3.29 0.42
C SER A 127 -0.95 -4.18 1.35
N ALA A 128 -1.88 -4.97 0.79
CA ALA A 128 -2.86 -5.72 1.57
C ALA A 128 -2.24 -6.81 2.47
N SER A 129 -1.07 -7.35 2.11
CA SER A 129 -0.42 -8.43 2.86
C SER A 129 0.62 -7.99 3.90
N CYS A 130 0.99 -6.71 3.95
CA CYS A 130 1.96 -6.22 4.93
C CYS A 130 1.37 -6.23 6.35
N LYS A 131 2.16 -6.72 7.32
CA LYS A 131 1.76 -6.84 8.73
C LYS A 131 2.28 -5.66 9.55
N GLU A 132 1.95 -5.65 10.84
CA GLU A 132 2.37 -4.59 11.77
C GLU A 132 3.90 -4.42 11.81
N SER A 133 4.63 -5.55 11.89
CA SER A 133 6.08 -5.56 12.10
C SER A 133 6.85 -6.35 11.04
N GLU A 134 6.26 -6.70 9.90
CA GLU A 134 6.98 -7.45 8.86
C GLU A 134 6.49 -7.12 7.45
N ALA A 135 7.42 -7.18 6.51
CA ALA A 135 7.12 -7.12 5.08
C ALA A 135 6.58 -8.47 4.61
N SER A 136 5.71 -8.46 3.61
CA SER A 136 5.14 -9.68 3.05
C SER A 136 4.58 -9.43 1.66
N GLY A 137 4.75 -10.38 0.73
CA GLY A 137 4.16 -10.32 -0.61
C GLY A 137 4.47 -9.02 -1.38
N PHE A 138 5.73 -8.58 -1.38
CA PHE A 138 6.20 -7.32 -2.01
C PHE A 138 5.78 -6.02 -1.31
N CYS A 139 5.12 -6.13 -0.15
CA CYS A 139 4.52 -5.02 0.60
C CYS A 139 5.33 -4.74 1.87
N TYR A 140 5.72 -3.47 2.09
CA TYR A 140 6.53 -3.06 3.24
C TYR A 140 5.78 -2.17 4.23
N VAL A 141 4.83 -1.36 3.77
CA VAL A 141 4.00 -0.51 4.63
C VAL A 141 2.56 -0.70 4.21
N ASN A 142 1.68 -1.04 5.14
CA ASN A 142 0.26 -1.26 4.89
C ASN A 142 -0.48 0.08 4.82
N ASP A 143 -0.40 0.71 3.65
CA ASP A 143 -1.05 1.99 3.35
C ASP A 143 -2.59 1.92 3.40
N ILE A 144 -3.17 0.74 3.20
CA ILE A 144 -4.61 0.50 3.33
C ILE A 144 -5.04 0.61 4.80
N VAL A 145 -4.34 -0.05 5.73
CA VAL A 145 -4.64 0.02 7.16
C VAL A 145 -4.51 1.47 7.65
N LEU A 146 -3.46 2.17 7.26
CA LEU A 146 -3.27 3.60 7.58
C LEU A 146 -4.42 4.47 7.05
N GLY A 147 -4.87 4.22 5.82
CA GLY A 147 -6.02 4.90 5.23
C GLY A 147 -7.33 4.62 5.98
N ILE A 148 -7.57 3.37 6.39
CA ILE A 148 -8.74 2.98 7.17
C ILE A 148 -8.72 3.64 8.57
N LEU A 149 -7.56 3.67 9.24
CA LEU A 149 -7.40 4.37 10.52
C LEU A 149 -7.73 5.87 10.40
N GLU A 150 -7.36 6.50 9.28
CA GLU A 150 -7.72 7.89 9.02
C GLU A 150 -9.23 8.06 8.78
N LEU A 151 -9.87 7.15 8.03
CA LEU A 151 -11.33 7.13 7.86
C LEU A 151 -12.09 6.94 9.17
N LEU A 152 -11.61 6.09 10.05
CA LEU A 152 -12.24 5.77 11.34
C LEU A 152 -12.31 6.97 12.29
N LYS A 153 -11.58 8.07 12.02
CA LYS A 153 -11.74 9.33 12.75
C LYS A 153 -13.06 10.03 12.46
N TYR A 154 -13.62 9.81 11.28
CA TYR A 154 -14.82 10.49 10.78
C TYR A 154 -15.99 9.54 10.50
N HIS A 155 -15.72 8.25 10.36
CA HIS A 155 -16.71 7.23 10.04
C HIS A 155 -16.78 6.17 11.14
N GLN A 156 -18.00 5.90 11.62
CA GLN A 156 -18.20 4.88 12.65
C GLN A 156 -17.84 3.48 12.15
N ARG A 157 -18.18 3.18 10.88
CA ARG A 157 -17.95 1.90 10.22
C ARG A 157 -17.31 2.11 8.86
N VAL A 158 -16.32 1.28 8.52
CA VAL A 158 -15.62 1.26 7.24
C VAL A 158 -15.76 -0.13 6.61
N LEU A 159 -16.03 -0.19 5.31
CA LEU A 159 -16.06 -1.44 4.55
C LEU A 159 -14.82 -1.49 3.66
N TYR A 160 -14.03 -2.55 3.79
CA TYR A 160 -12.91 -2.89 2.93
C TYR A 160 -13.32 -4.04 1.99
N ILE A 161 -13.21 -3.82 0.69
CA ILE A 161 -13.46 -4.83 -0.34
C ILE A 161 -12.17 -5.07 -1.09
N ASP A 162 -11.72 -6.32 -1.10
CA ASP A 162 -10.50 -6.77 -1.76
C ASP A 162 -10.85 -7.70 -2.93
N ILE A 163 -10.28 -7.37 -4.09
CA ILE A 163 -10.44 -8.10 -5.35
C ILE A 163 -9.08 -8.54 -5.92
N ASP A 164 -8.01 -8.42 -5.13
CA ASP A 164 -6.73 -9.02 -5.48
C ASP A 164 -6.88 -10.55 -5.56
N VAL A 165 -6.04 -11.17 -6.38
CA VAL A 165 -6.04 -12.63 -6.51
C VAL A 165 -5.54 -13.32 -5.23
N HIS A 166 -4.76 -12.61 -4.41
CA HIS A 166 -4.29 -13.05 -3.11
C HIS A 166 -5.23 -12.55 -2.00
N HIS A 167 -5.32 -13.30 -0.91
CA HIS A 167 -6.04 -12.86 0.26
C HIS A 167 -5.40 -11.59 0.87
N GLY A 168 -6.21 -10.58 1.18
CA GLY A 168 -5.81 -9.34 1.86
C GLY A 168 -5.55 -9.53 3.36
N ASP A 169 -4.70 -10.48 3.69
CA ASP A 169 -4.47 -11.02 5.04
C ASP A 169 -3.91 -10.00 6.04
N GLY A 170 -3.12 -9.03 5.60
CA GLY A 170 -2.60 -7.96 6.47
C GLY A 170 -3.69 -6.97 6.90
N VAL A 171 -4.64 -6.65 6.01
CA VAL A 171 -5.79 -5.80 6.34
C VAL A 171 -6.79 -6.55 7.22
N GLU A 172 -7.04 -7.83 6.92
CA GLU A 172 -7.89 -8.69 7.75
C GLU A 172 -7.33 -8.81 9.17
N GLU A 173 -6.05 -9.13 9.32
CA GLU A 173 -5.41 -9.28 10.63
C GLU A 173 -5.46 -7.99 11.46
N ALA A 174 -5.19 -6.84 10.83
CA ALA A 174 -5.18 -5.53 11.50
C ALA A 174 -6.55 -5.17 12.13
N PHE A 175 -7.64 -5.69 11.59
CA PHE A 175 -8.99 -5.38 12.04
C PHE A 175 -9.80 -6.59 12.52
N TYR A 176 -9.14 -7.74 12.72
CA TYR A 176 -9.80 -9.02 13.03
C TYR A 176 -10.66 -8.99 14.30
N THR A 177 -10.34 -8.12 15.25
CA THR A 177 -10.97 -8.04 16.57
C THR A 177 -11.89 -6.81 16.75
N THR A 178 -12.20 -6.08 15.67
CA THR A 178 -13.12 -4.92 15.71
C THR A 178 -14.35 -5.11 14.82
N ASP A 179 -15.48 -4.59 15.26
CA ASP A 179 -16.72 -4.49 14.48
C ASP A 179 -16.82 -3.20 13.65
N ARG A 180 -15.85 -2.29 13.80
CA ARG A 180 -15.83 -1.00 13.09
C ARG A 180 -15.35 -1.12 11.65
N VAL A 181 -14.66 -2.20 11.30
CA VAL A 181 -14.16 -2.44 9.95
C VAL A 181 -14.60 -3.83 9.51
N MET A 182 -15.26 -3.92 8.37
CA MET A 182 -15.59 -5.19 7.73
C MET A 182 -14.63 -5.42 6.58
N THR A 183 -13.91 -6.54 6.60
CA THR A 183 -13.02 -6.97 5.52
C THR A 183 -13.72 -8.05 4.68
N VAL A 184 -13.79 -7.84 3.36
CA VAL A 184 -14.38 -8.79 2.42
C VAL A 184 -13.38 -9.01 1.30
N SER A 185 -12.82 -10.21 1.20
CA SER A 185 -11.83 -10.55 0.17
C SER A 185 -12.33 -11.70 -0.71
N PHE A 186 -12.14 -11.56 -2.02
CA PHE A 186 -12.39 -12.62 -2.99
C PHE A 186 -11.08 -13.01 -3.67
N HIS A 187 -10.54 -14.18 -3.33
CA HIS A 187 -9.20 -14.56 -3.73
C HIS A 187 -9.12 -16.04 -4.08
N LYS A 188 -8.00 -16.45 -4.70
CA LYS A 188 -7.70 -17.86 -4.94
C LYS A 188 -7.29 -18.53 -3.62
N TYR A 189 -7.92 -19.65 -3.30
CA TYR A 189 -7.57 -20.50 -2.16
C TYR A 189 -7.04 -21.88 -2.61
N GLY A 190 -6.22 -22.52 -1.78
CA GLY A 190 -5.60 -23.83 -2.02
C GLY A 190 -4.26 -23.76 -2.76
N GLU A 191 -3.18 -24.16 -2.06
CA GLU A 191 -1.78 -24.09 -2.51
C GLU A 191 -1.43 -22.76 -3.18
N TYR A 192 -1.83 -21.65 -2.53
CA TYR A 192 -1.63 -20.30 -3.03
C TYR A 192 -1.27 -19.36 -1.90
N PHE A 193 -0.45 -18.36 -2.18
CA PHE A 193 -0.10 -17.31 -1.23
C PHE A 193 -1.36 -16.47 -0.91
N PRO A 194 -1.56 -16.01 0.35
CA PRO A 194 -0.73 -16.18 1.54
C PRO A 194 -1.02 -17.44 2.38
N GLY A 195 -1.94 -18.31 1.94
CA GLY A 195 -2.34 -19.52 2.67
C GLY A 195 -3.41 -19.31 3.74
N THR A 196 -3.97 -18.10 3.83
CA THR A 196 -5.12 -17.73 4.67
C THR A 196 -6.32 -17.33 3.79
N GLY A 197 -7.47 -17.07 4.41
CA GLY A 197 -8.76 -16.79 3.76
C GLY A 197 -9.87 -17.68 4.32
#